data_AF-A0A7S2PEB6-F1
#
_entry.id   AF-A0A7S2PEB6-F1
#
_cell.length_a   1.000
_cell.length_b   1.000
_cell.length_c   1.000
_cell.angle_alpha   90.00
_cell.angle_beta   90.00
_cell.angle_gamma   90.00
#
_symmetry.space_group_name_H-M   'P 1'
#
loop_
_entity.id
_entity.type
_entity.pdbx_description
1 polymer ?
#
loop_
_entity_poly.entity_id
_entity_poly.type
_entity_poly.pdbx_seq_one_letter_code
_entity_poly.pdbx_strand_id
1 'polypeptide(L)'
;AEGGEGGGARGSPRMSAHDVANMLQAYARNGVPSDAELTSVGDRAQEVVGDMDAQDVARTLDSYAKIGKSPKKALLTALGRRAQQVVTDMDAQDVTATINAYAELGSKIKSPKGEPLVLRAEFDTH
;
A
#
# COMPACT_ATOMS: atom_id res chain seq x y z
N ALA A 1 -18.49 -34.40 -32.06
CA ALA A 1 -18.69 -33.28 -33.00
C ALA A 1 -19.07 -32.07 -32.15
N GLU A 2 -18.09 -31.36 -31.61
CA GLU A 2 -17.26 -30.33 -32.27
C GLU A 2 -18.04 -29.06 -32.62
N GLY A 3 -17.43 -27.94 -32.23
CA GLY A 3 -17.90 -26.56 -32.39
C GLY A 3 -17.67 -25.80 -31.06
N GLY A 4 -16.47 -25.39 -30.68
CA GLY A 4 -15.34 -25.00 -31.51
C GLY A 4 -15.35 -23.48 -31.72
N GLU A 5 -14.67 -22.78 -30.79
CA GLU A 5 -14.04 -21.45 -30.92
C GLU A 5 -14.89 -20.17 -30.84
N GLY A 6 -14.41 -19.29 -29.95
CA GLY A 6 -14.89 -17.92 -29.78
C GLY A 6 -13.98 -17.10 -28.86
N GLY A 7 -12.69 -17.02 -29.19
CA GLY A 7 -11.81 -15.91 -28.82
C GLY A 7 -11.55 -15.69 -27.33
N GLY A 8 -10.63 -16.48 -26.76
CA GLY A 8 -9.96 -16.12 -25.52
C GLY A 8 -9.17 -14.83 -25.71
N ALA A 9 -9.76 -13.70 -25.31
CA ALA A 9 -9.05 -12.46 -25.08
C ALA A 9 -8.00 -12.72 -23.99
N ARG A 10 -6.78 -13.08 -24.41
CA ARG A 10 -5.58 -13.06 -23.56
C ARG A 10 -5.21 -11.59 -23.29
N GLY A 11 -6.13 -10.84 -22.68
CA GLY A 11 -5.76 -9.66 -21.93
C GLY A 11 -4.95 -10.16 -20.75
N SER A 12 -3.70 -9.73 -20.63
CA SER A 12 -2.87 -9.95 -19.44
C SER A 12 -3.76 -9.78 -18.20
N PRO A 13 -3.77 -10.72 -17.23
CA PRO A 13 -4.63 -10.57 -16.05
C PRO A 13 -4.29 -9.23 -15.42
N ARG A 14 -5.19 -8.26 -15.59
CA ARG A 14 -4.99 -6.92 -15.06
C ARG A 14 -5.10 -7.08 -13.56
N MET A 15 -3.96 -6.97 -12.89
CA MET A 15 -3.83 -7.09 -11.43
C MET A 15 -4.94 -6.28 -10.74
N SER A 16 -5.76 -6.93 -9.93
CA SER A 16 -6.85 -6.28 -9.20
C SER A 16 -6.32 -5.37 -8.09
N ALA A 17 -7.20 -4.58 -7.46
CA ALA A 17 -6.85 -3.78 -6.28
C ALA A 17 -6.22 -4.64 -5.17
N HIS A 18 -6.84 -5.79 -4.90
CA HIS A 18 -6.36 -6.74 -3.90
C HIS A 18 -5.01 -7.36 -4.27
N ASP A 19 -4.83 -7.74 -5.54
CA ASP A 19 -3.56 -8.29 -6.02
C ASP A 19 -2.41 -7.28 -5.87
N VAL A 20 -2.67 -5.99 -6.16
CA VAL A 20 -1.69 -4.91 -5.98
C VAL A 20 -1.31 -4.74 -4.51
N ALA A 21 -2.30 -4.69 -3.62
CA ALA A 21 -2.06 -4.56 -2.19
C ALA A 21 -1.25 -5.74 -1.63
N ASN A 22 -1.56 -6.97 -2.07
CA ASN A 22 -0.83 -8.17 -1.68
C ASN A 22 0.60 -8.19 -2.23
N MET A 23 0.81 -7.74 -3.47
CA MET A 23 2.14 -7.66 -4.06
C MET A 23 3.03 -6.65 -3.31
N LEU A 24 2.50 -5.48 -2.98
CA LEU A 24 3.21 -4.49 -2.16
C LEU A 24 3.55 -5.05 -0.77
N GLN A 25 2.63 -5.80 -0.17
CA GLN A 25 2.89 -6.45 1.11
C GLN A 25 3.97 -7.53 1.00
N ALA A 26 3.97 -8.31 -0.07
CA ALA A 26 4.99 -9.31 -0.33
C ALA A 26 6.38 -8.66 -0.46
N TYR A 27 6.47 -7.52 -1.16
CA TYR A 27 7.68 -6.71 -1.23
C TYR A 27 8.13 -6.19 0.14
N ALA A 28 7.22 -5.67 0.95
CA ALA A 28 7.54 -5.22 2.30
C ALA A 28 8.07 -6.35 3.21
N ARG A 29 7.65 -7.61 2.99
CA ARG A 29 8.04 -8.77 3.82
C ARG A 29 9.28 -9.50 3.32
N ASN A 30 9.40 -9.70 2.01
CA ASN A 30 10.33 -10.66 1.43
C ASN A 30 11.51 -10.03 0.70
N GLY A 31 11.50 -8.72 0.46
CA GLY A 31 12.62 -8.01 -0.16
C GLY A 31 12.21 -6.76 -0.91
N VAL A 32 13.03 -5.71 -0.81
CA VAL A 32 12.76 -4.42 -1.45
C VAL A 32 12.85 -4.57 -2.98
N PRO A 33 11.77 -4.27 -3.72
CA PRO A 33 11.76 -4.33 -5.18
C PRO A 33 12.70 -3.27 -5.76
N SER A 34 13.07 -3.46 -7.02
CA SER A 34 13.71 -2.38 -7.78
C SER A 34 12.78 -1.16 -7.88
N ASP A 35 13.37 0.03 -8.07
CA ASP A 35 12.59 1.26 -8.19
C ASP A 35 11.61 1.22 -9.37
N ALA A 36 11.99 0.53 -10.45
CA ALA A 36 11.14 0.33 -11.62
C ALA A 36 9.91 -0.55 -11.31
N GLU A 37 10.11 -1.65 -10.59
CA GLU A 37 9.02 -2.53 -10.17
C GLU A 37 8.06 -1.80 -9.21
N LEU A 38 8.60 -1.09 -8.21
CA LEU A 38 7.78 -0.33 -7.27
C LEU A 38 7.00 0.78 -7.96
N THR A 39 7.59 1.41 -8.98
CA THR A 39 6.93 2.44 -9.79
C THR A 39 5.79 1.83 -10.60
N SER A 40 6.02 0.69 -11.27
CA SER A 40 5.01 -0.01 -12.06
C SER A 40 3.82 -0.44 -11.20
N VAL A 41 4.09 -1.05 -10.04
CA VAL A 41 3.04 -1.45 -9.09
C VAL A 41 2.32 -0.23 -8.50
N GLY A 42 3.04 0.86 -8.23
CA GLY A 42 2.43 2.12 -7.80
C GLY A 42 1.51 2.75 -8.86
N ASP A 43 1.92 2.72 -10.12
CA ASP A 43 1.08 3.21 -11.23
C ASP A 43 -0.18 2.36 -11.36
N ARG A 44 -0.04 1.03 -11.24
CA ARG A 44 -1.21 0.14 -11.21
C ARG A 44 -2.09 0.39 -10.00
N ALA A 45 -1.51 0.60 -8.81
CA ALA A 45 -2.25 0.96 -7.59
C ALA A 45 -3.08 2.23 -7.81
N GLN A 46 -2.52 3.22 -8.52
CA GLN A 46 -3.23 4.47 -8.82
C GLN A 46 -4.43 4.25 -9.75
N GLU A 47 -4.34 3.32 -10.70
CA GLU A 47 -5.46 2.98 -11.59
C GLU A 47 -6.60 2.28 -10.86
N VAL A 48 -6.29 1.46 -9.85
CA VAL A 48 -7.28 0.61 -9.14
C VAL A 48 -7.65 1.12 -7.75
N VAL A 49 -7.12 2.27 -7.32
CA VAL A 49 -7.34 2.82 -5.98
C VAL A 49 -8.82 3.04 -5.66
N GLY A 50 -9.65 3.29 -6.67
CA GLY A 50 -11.10 3.43 -6.50
C GLY A 50 -11.78 2.12 -6.09
N ASP A 51 -11.19 0.98 -6.44
CA ASP A 51 -11.72 -0.36 -6.18
C ASP A 51 -11.13 -0.99 -4.90
N MET A 52 -10.12 -0.37 -4.28
CA MET A 52 -9.52 -0.86 -3.02
C MET A 52 -10.52 -0.79 -1.87
N ASP A 53 -10.62 -1.86 -1.09
CA ASP A 53 -11.37 -1.83 0.17
C ASP A 53 -10.53 -1.24 1.33
N ALA A 54 -11.11 -1.23 2.54
CA ALA A 54 -10.44 -0.73 3.75
C ALA A 54 -9.09 -1.39 4.01
N GLN A 55 -9.03 -2.72 3.90
CA GLN A 55 -7.82 -3.50 4.16
C GLN A 55 -6.78 -3.29 3.07
N ASP A 56 -7.19 -3.19 1.81
CA ASP A 56 -6.30 -2.94 0.68
C ASP A 56 -5.62 -1.57 0.79
N VAL A 57 -6.37 -0.54 1.20
CA VAL A 57 -5.80 0.79 1.44
C VAL A 57 -4.80 0.76 2.59
N ALA A 58 -5.19 0.19 3.73
CA ALA A 58 -4.32 0.09 4.91
C ALA A 58 -3.04 -0.69 4.60
N ARG A 59 -3.18 -1.85 3.93
CA ARG A 59 -2.08 -2.71 3.52
C ARG A 59 -1.15 -2.02 2.53
N THR A 60 -1.69 -1.28 1.56
CA THR A 60 -0.91 -0.53 0.58
C THR A 60 -0.06 0.54 1.26
N LEU A 61 -0.66 1.34 2.15
CA LEU A 61 0.04 2.39 2.88
C LEU A 61 1.13 1.82 3.80
N ASP A 62 0.80 0.81 4.60
CA ASP A 62 1.74 0.13 5.50
C ASP A 62 2.91 -0.51 4.74
N SER A 63 2.65 -1.07 3.56
CA SER A 63 3.70 -1.65 2.72
C SER A 63 4.69 -0.59 2.24
N TYR A 64 4.22 0.56 1.75
CA TYR A 64 5.12 1.65 1.36
C TYR A 64 5.94 2.17 2.55
N ALA A 65 5.32 2.30 3.72
CA ALA A 65 6.00 2.70 4.95
C ALA A 65 7.15 1.74 5.30
N LYS A 66 6.87 0.42 5.30
CA LYS A 66 7.85 -0.65 5.58
C LYS A 66 8.96 -0.76 4.54
N ILE A 67 8.63 -0.62 3.25
CA ILE A 67 9.63 -0.56 2.17
C ILE A 67 10.56 0.65 2.34
N GLY A 68 10.09 1.70 3.03
CA GLY A 68 10.86 2.91 3.25
C GLY A 68 10.94 3.84 2.05
N LYS A 69 10.09 3.62 1.04
CA LYS A 69 9.98 4.46 -0.15
C LYS A 69 8.59 5.06 -0.19
N SER A 70 8.50 6.37 -0.42
CA SER A 70 7.21 7.03 -0.54
C SER A 70 6.61 6.77 -1.93
N PRO A 71 5.29 6.48 -2.03
CA PRO A 71 4.62 6.47 -3.31
C PRO A 71 4.63 7.85 -3.96
N LYS A 72 4.32 7.92 -5.26
CA LYS A 72 4.08 9.20 -5.94
C LYS A 72 3.02 9.99 -5.18
N LYS A 73 3.18 11.32 -5.07
CA LYS A 73 2.27 12.20 -4.33
C LYS A 73 0.80 12.05 -4.78
N ALA A 74 0.57 11.82 -6.07
CA ALA A 74 -0.75 11.57 -6.62
C ALA A 74 -1.40 10.30 -6.03
N LEU A 75 -0.66 9.18 -6.01
CA LEU A 75 -1.10 7.94 -5.37
C LEU A 75 -1.34 8.12 -3.86
N LEU A 76 -0.42 8.77 -3.13
CA LEU A 76 -0.60 9.00 -1.69
C LEU A 76 -1.87 9.82 -1.39
N THR A 77 -2.16 10.82 -2.23
CA THR A 77 -3.37 11.64 -2.12
C THR A 77 -4.62 10.81 -2.43
N ALA A 78 -4.56 9.96 -3.46
CA ALA A 78 -5.67 9.09 -3.83
C ALA A 78 -5.97 8.05 -2.74
N LEU A 79 -4.94 7.43 -2.16
CA LEU A 79 -5.07 6.51 -1.02
C LEU A 79 -5.67 7.21 0.19
N GLY A 80 -5.28 8.46 0.48
CA GLY A 80 -5.87 9.22 1.58
C GLY A 80 -7.34 9.54 1.38
N ARG A 81 -7.73 9.91 0.15
CA ARG A 81 -9.15 10.08 -0.19
C ARG A 81 -9.92 8.78 -0.09
N ARG A 82 -9.35 7.67 -0.56
CA ARG A 82 -9.98 6.36 -0.46
C ARG A 82 -10.14 5.92 0.98
N ALA A 83 -9.10 6.09 1.81
CA ALA A 83 -9.15 5.83 3.25
C ALA A 83 -10.30 6.57 3.92
N GLN A 84 -10.53 7.84 3.59
CA GLN A 84 -11.67 8.62 4.10
C GLN A 84 -13.02 8.04 3.68
N GLN A 85 -13.13 7.48 2.48
CA GLN A 85 -14.37 6.89 1.96
C GLN A 85 -14.69 5.54 2.62
N VAL A 86 -13.67 4.75 2.94
CA VAL A 86 -13.80 3.39 3.49
C VAL A 86 -13.54 3.32 5.00
N VAL A 87 -13.37 4.47 5.67
CA VAL A 87 -13.00 4.53 7.10
C VAL A 87 -14.04 3.87 8.00
N THR A 88 -15.30 3.85 7.60
CA THR A 88 -16.38 3.19 8.35
C THR A 88 -16.28 1.67 8.33
N ASP A 89 -15.56 1.12 7.34
CA ASP A 89 -15.36 -0.31 7.13
C ASP A 89 -13.99 -0.78 7.67
N MET A 90 -13.16 0.16 8.14
CA MET A 90 -11.88 -0.16 8.76
C MET A 90 -12.05 -0.71 10.16
N ASP A 91 -11.37 -1.82 10.44
CA ASP A 91 -11.22 -2.29 11.82
C ASP A 91 -10.08 -1.55 12.55
N ALA A 92 -9.88 -1.87 13.83
CA ALA A 92 -8.85 -1.23 14.65
C ALA A 92 -7.42 -1.44 14.09
N GLN A 93 -7.17 -2.59 13.45
CA GLN A 93 -5.88 -2.89 12.84
C GLN A 93 -5.66 -2.05 11.58
N ASP A 94 -6.69 -1.93 10.73
CA ASP A 94 -6.64 -1.12 9.50
C ASP A 94 -6.39 0.37 9.81
N VAL A 95 -7.08 0.91 10.82
CA VAL A 95 -6.88 2.27 11.30
C VAL A 95 -5.45 2.46 11.79
N THR A 96 -4.95 1.54 12.62
CA THR A 96 -3.59 1.62 13.17
C THR A 96 -2.54 1.57 12.06
N ALA A 97 -2.68 0.65 11.11
CA ALA A 97 -1.78 0.52 9.96
C ALA A 97 -1.77 1.79 9.10
N THR A 98 -2.95 2.35 8.83
CA THR A 98 -3.10 3.59 8.05
C THR A 98 -2.40 4.77 8.73
N ILE A 99 -2.64 4.98 10.03
CA ILE A 99 -2.06 6.10 10.78
C ILE A 99 -0.54 5.96 10.91
N ASN A 100 -0.05 4.77 11.26
CA ASN A 100 1.39 4.52 11.39
C ASN A 100 2.10 4.74 10.06
N ALA A 101 1.51 4.27 8.95
CA ALA A 101 2.05 4.50 7.63
C ALA A 101 2.17 5.99 7.29
N TYR A 102 1.14 6.80 7.59
CA TYR A 102 1.22 8.25 7.40
C TYR A 102 2.28 8.91 8.28
N ALA A 103 2.42 8.49 9.54
CA ALA A 103 3.45 9.01 10.44
C ALA A 103 4.87 8.69 9.93
N GLU A 104 5.11 7.47 9.48
CA GLU A 104 6.40 7.04 8.93
C GLU A 104 6.72 7.75 7.62
N LEU A 105 5.77 7.83 6.69
CA LEU A 105 5.95 8.52 5.42
C LEU A 105 6.15 10.03 5.64
N GLY A 106 5.42 10.64 6.57
CA GLY A 106 5.57 12.05 6.95
C GLY A 106 6.91 12.35 7.64
N SER A 107 7.39 11.44 8.49
CA SER A 107 8.71 11.57 9.14
C SER A 107 9.84 11.45 8.11
N LYS A 108 9.70 10.58 7.10
CA LYS A 108 10.66 10.45 5.99
C LYS A 108 10.66 11.68 5.06
N ILE A 109 9.56 12.43 4.97
CA ILE A 109 9.48 13.70 4.24
C ILE A 109 10.15 14.86 5.02
N LYS A 110 10.18 14.80 6.37
CA LYS A 110 10.74 15.86 7.22
C LYS A 110 12.23 15.72 7.55
N SER A 111 12.89 14.61 7.18
CA SER A 111 14.28 14.38 7.59
C SER A 111 15.29 14.32 6.43
N PRO A 112 15.83 15.47 5.97
CA PRO A 112 17.20 15.53 5.51
C PRO A 112 18.10 15.78 6.74
N LYS A 113 18.54 14.69 7.38
CA LYS A 113 19.49 14.57 8.53
C LYS A 113 18.86 14.24 9.90
N GLY A 114 19.38 13.17 10.51
CA GLY A 114 19.62 13.11 11.96
C GLY A 114 18.59 12.38 12.81
N GLU A 115 19.03 11.27 13.39
CA GLU A 115 18.51 10.54 14.56
C GLU A 115 17.24 9.66 14.45
N PRO A 116 17.34 8.38 14.85
CA PRO A 116 16.18 7.50 14.97
C PRO A 116 15.33 7.89 16.19
N LEU A 117 14.02 8.01 15.97
CA LEU A 117 13.03 8.10 17.04
C LEU A 117 13.00 6.76 17.79
N VAL A 118 13.77 6.66 18.87
CA VAL A 118 13.61 5.60 19.86
C VAL A 118 12.25 5.81 20.55
N LEU A 119 11.22 5.12 20.05
CA LEU A 119 9.99 4.90 20.80
C LEU A 119 10.33 3.94 21.94
N ARG A 120 10.91 4.50 23.00
CA ARG A 120 11.16 3.82 24.26
C ARG A 120 9.80 3.63 24.92
N ALA A 121 9.15 2.50 24.62
CA ALA A 121 8.01 2.03 25.37
C ALA A 121 8.51 1.62 26.77
N GLU A 122 8.55 2.58 27.68
CA GLU A 122 8.71 2.30 29.10
C GLU A 122 7.40 1.69 29.61
N PHE A 123 7.24 0.38 29.40
CA PHE A 123 6.33 -0.40 30.22
C PHE A 123 7.03 -0.64 31.56
N ASP A 124 6.97 0.39 32.40
CA ASP A 124 7.32 0.32 33.81
C ASP A 124 6.14 -0.35 34.55
N THR A 125 6.16 -1.67 34.60
CA THR A 125 5.32 -2.43 35.53
C THR A 125 6.09 -2.59 36.84
N HIS A 126 5.55 -1.95 37.87
CA HIS A 126 5.98 -2.00 39.27
C HIS A 126 5.93 -3.42 39.84
#